data_AF-A0A7H8ILV8-F1
#
_entry.id   AF-A0A7H8ILV8-F1
#
_cell.length_a   1.000
_cell.length_b   1.000
_cell.length_c   1.000
_cell.angle_alpha   90.00
_cell.angle_beta   90.00
_cell.angle_gamma   90.00
#
_symmetry.space_group_name_H-M   'P 1'
#
loop_
_entity.id
_entity.type
_entity.pdbx_description
1 polymer ?
#
loop_
_entity_poly.entity_id
_entity_poly.type
_entity_poly.pdbx_seq_one_letter_code
_entity_poly.pdbx_strand_id
1 'polypeptide(L)'
;MVNLTRIYTRTGDSGTTALGDMSRTAKTDLRISAYADANEANAAIGVAIALGGLPAEITKVLVRVQNDLFDVGADLSTPVVENPAHPPLRVEQSYIDKLEADCDRFLADLEKLRSFILPGGTPGAALLHQACTVVRRAERSTWAALETHADVMNPLTATYLNRLSDLLFILARSANKEVGDVLWVPGENR
;
A
#
# COMPACT_ATOMS: atom_id res chain seq x y z
N MET A 1 -21.91 1.18 8.12
CA MET A 1 -22.17 1.51 6.71
C MET A 1 -21.62 2.91 6.46
N VAL A 2 -20.65 3.06 5.56
CA VAL A 2 -20.09 4.36 5.18
C VAL A 2 -21.06 5.04 4.21
N ASN A 3 -21.57 6.23 4.57
CA ASN A 3 -22.52 6.97 3.75
C ASN A 3 -21.86 8.25 3.20
N LEU A 4 -21.55 8.28 1.91
CA LEU A 4 -21.01 9.44 1.21
C LEU A 4 -22.14 10.22 0.53
N THR A 5 -22.86 11.05 1.30
CA THR A 5 -24.01 11.83 0.78
C THR A 5 -23.60 13.23 0.31
N ARG A 6 -22.91 13.99 1.18
CA ARG A 6 -22.32 15.29 0.86
C ARG A 6 -20.82 15.23 1.14
N ILE A 7 -20.03 15.34 0.08
CA ILE A 7 -18.56 15.14 0.17
C ILE A 7 -17.88 16.27 0.96
N TYR A 8 -18.27 17.53 0.75
CA TYR A 8 -17.72 18.66 1.50
C TYR A 8 -18.62 19.03 2.69
N THR A 9 -18.05 19.12 3.89
CA THR A 9 -18.77 19.43 5.13
C THR A 9 -18.26 20.69 5.85
N ARG A 10 -17.09 21.22 5.44
CA ARG A 10 -16.36 22.33 6.08
C ARG A 10 -15.87 22.07 7.52
N THR A 11 -16.11 20.87 8.08
CA THR A 11 -15.73 20.55 9.46
C THR A 11 -14.21 20.46 9.69
N GLY A 12 -13.42 20.41 8.61
CA GLY A 12 -11.96 20.39 8.67
C GLY A 12 -11.28 21.68 8.21
N ASP A 13 -12.02 22.77 8.01
CA ASP A 13 -11.46 24.06 7.54
C ASP A 13 -10.55 24.70 8.60
N SER A 14 -10.71 24.34 9.87
CA SER A 14 -9.84 24.76 10.98
C SER A 14 -8.56 23.91 11.13
N GLY A 15 -8.24 23.06 10.15
CA GLY A 15 -7.02 22.23 10.18
C GLY A 15 -7.12 20.96 11.04
N THR A 16 -8.32 20.59 11.49
CA THR A 16 -8.56 19.36 12.26
C THR A 16 -9.46 18.39 11.49
N THR A 17 -9.47 17.12 11.87
CA THR A 17 -10.31 16.07 11.27
C THR A 17 -10.70 15.05 12.33
N ALA A 18 -11.63 14.14 11.99
CA ALA A 18 -12.00 13.01 12.83
C ALA A 18 -11.24 11.75 12.43
N LEU A 19 -10.88 10.94 13.43
CA LEU A 19 -10.41 9.56 13.27
C LEU A 19 -11.62 8.61 13.07
N GLY A 20 -11.34 7.33 12.86
CA GLY A 20 -12.36 6.29 12.65
C GLY A 20 -13.30 6.10 13.85
N ASP A 21 -12.84 6.44 15.06
CA ASP A 21 -13.65 6.46 16.29
C ASP A 21 -14.35 7.81 16.55
N MET A 22 -14.31 8.72 15.58
CA MET A 22 -14.85 10.09 15.64
C MET A 22 -14.10 11.06 16.58
N SER A 23 -13.04 10.62 17.26
CA SER A 23 -12.18 11.53 18.03
C SER A 23 -11.49 12.53 17.08
N ARG A 24 -11.28 13.77 17.55
CA ARG A 24 -10.68 14.83 16.72
C ARG A 24 -9.18 14.90 16.90
N THR A 25 -8.47 15.10 15.80
CA THR A 25 -7.03 15.38 15.79
C THR A 25 -6.68 16.45 14.74
N ALA A 26 -5.44 16.95 14.76
CA ALA A 26 -4.90 17.83 13.72
C ALA A 26 -4.73 17.05 12.41
N LYS A 27 -4.90 17.71 11.25
CA LYS A 27 -4.64 17.09 9.93
C LYS A 27 -3.18 16.68 9.72
N THR A 28 -2.28 17.16 10.58
CA THR A 28 -0.85 16.84 10.58
C THR A 28 -0.48 15.73 11.58
N ASP A 29 -1.45 15.13 12.27
CA ASP A 29 -1.22 13.97 13.13
C ASP A 29 -0.71 12.78 12.28
N LEU A 30 0.30 12.07 12.79
CA LEU A 30 1.00 11.03 12.03
C LEU A 30 0.09 9.87 11.63
N ARG A 31 -0.98 9.59 12.39
CA ARG A 31 -1.99 8.60 11.99
C ARG A 31 -2.70 9.01 10.72
N ILE A 32 -2.98 10.32 10.56
CA ILE A 32 -3.56 10.88 9.33
C ILE A 32 -2.63 10.64 8.15
N SER A 33 -1.34 10.98 8.30
CA SER A 33 -0.34 10.76 7.27
C SER A 33 -0.24 9.28 6.86
N ALA A 34 -0.28 8.36 7.83
CA ALA A 34 -0.21 6.92 7.58
C ALA A 34 -1.35 6.42 6.67
N TYR A 35 -2.62 6.65 7.04
CA TYR A 35 -3.73 6.17 6.22
C TYR A 35 -3.95 7.00 4.94
N ALA A 36 -3.54 8.27 4.93
CA ALA A 36 -3.58 9.09 3.71
C ALA A 36 -2.59 8.60 2.66
N ASP A 37 -1.37 8.24 3.07
CA ASP A 37 -0.37 7.67 2.17
C ASP A 37 -0.76 6.26 1.70
N ALA A 38 -1.42 5.46 2.56
CA ALA A 38 -2.01 4.18 2.14
C ALA A 38 -3.08 4.37 1.06
N ASN A 39 -3.91 5.41 1.17
CA ASN A 39 -4.87 5.77 0.13
C ASN A 39 -4.18 6.28 -1.15
N GLU A 40 -3.08 7.02 -1.05
CA GLU A 40 -2.30 7.41 -2.23
C GLU A 40 -1.66 6.21 -2.94
N ALA A 41 -1.15 5.24 -2.18
CA ALA A 41 -0.69 3.96 -2.71
C ALA A 41 -1.83 3.21 -3.43
N ASN A 42 -3.02 3.21 -2.86
CA ASN A 42 -4.21 2.62 -3.48
C ASN A 42 -4.56 3.29 -4.82
N ALA A 43 -4.50 4.63 -4.88
CA ALA A 43 -4.70 5.39 -6.11
C ALA A 43 -3.62 5.09 -7.16
N ALA A 44 -2.35 4.99 -6.76
CA ALA A 44 -1.23 4.64 -7.66
C ALA A 44 -1.43 3.24 -8.29
N ILE A 45 -1.87 2.25 -7.50
CA ILE A 45 -2.24 0.93 -8.01
C ILE A 45 -3.41 1.03 -9.02
N GLY A 46 -4.40 1.89 -8.73
CA GLY A 46 -5.50 2.16 -9.66
C GLY A 46 -5.04 2.69 -11.02
N VAL A 47 -4.03 3.57 -11.04
CA VAL A 47 -3.42 4.06 -12.30
C VAL A 47 -2.73 2.92 -13.05
N ALA A 48 -1.99 2.05 -12.35
CA ALA A 48 -1.36 0.87 -12.96
C ALA A 48 -2.39 -0.07 -13.59
N ILE A 49 -3.52 -0.32 -12.91
CA ILE A 49 -4.62 -1.12 -13.46
C ILE A 49 -5.22 -0.46 -14.71
N ALA A 50 -5.49 0.84 -14.65
CA ALA A 50 -6.19 1.56 -15.72
C ALA A 50 -5.36 1.73 -17.01
N LEU A 51 -4.05 1.95 -16.86
CA LEU A 51 -3.17 2.34 -17.97
C LEU A 51 -2.10 1.30 -18.30
N GLY A 52 -1.88 0.31 -17.43
CA GLY A 52 -0.72 -0.57 -17.50
C GLY A 52 -0.81 -1.71 -18.52
N GLY A 53 -1.99 -1.99 -19.08
CA GLY A 53 -2.17 -3.15 -19.98
C GLY A 53 -1.79 -4.47 -19.32
N LEU A 54 -2.06 -4.60 -18.01
CA LEU A 54 -1.61 -5.71 -17.18
C LEU A 54 -2.36 -7.02 -17.51
N PRO A 55 -1.70 -8.19 -17.42
CA PRO A 55 -2.36 -9.49 -17.47
C PRO A 55 -3.52 -9.59 -16.47
N ALA A 56 -4.60 -10.28 -16.85
CA ALA A 56 -5.81 -10.39 -16.04
C ALA A 56 -5.56 -10.92 -14.61
N GLU A 57 -4.65 -11.87 -14.46
CA GLU A 57 -4.27 -12.43 -13.16
C GLU A 57 -3.56 -11.42 -12.24
N ILE A 58 -2.74 -10.53 -12.81
CA ILE A 58 -2.11 -9.43 -12.07
C ILE A 58 -3.20 -8.43 -11.65
N THR A 59 -4.06 -8.03 -12.58
CA THR A 59 -5.17 -7.11 -12.29
C THR A 59 -6.08 -7.63 -11.18
N LYS A 60 -6.41 -8.92 -11.19
CA LYS A 60 -7.22 -9.56 -10.14
C LYS A 60 -6.57 -9.45 -8.75
N VAL A 61 -5.26 -9.66 -8.66
CA VAL A 61 -4.49 -9.49 -7.41
C VAL A 61 -4.50 -8.04 -6.96
N LEU A 62 -4.25 -7.10 -7.88
CA LEU A 62 -4.21 -5.68 -7.56
C LEU A 62 -5.57 -5.15 -7.08
N VAL A 63 -6.69 -5.59 -7.67
CA VAL A 63 -8.04 -5.23 -7.20
C VAL A 63 -8.30 -5.74 -5.78
N ARG A 64 -7.83 -6.95 -5.45
CA ARG A 64 -7.89 -7.45 -4.06
C ARG A 64 -7.06 -6.57 -3.13
N VAL A 65 -5.83 -6.24 -3.52
CA VAL A 65 -4.95 -5.34 -2.76
C VAL A 65 -5.57 -3.94 -2.56
N GLN A 66 -6.30 -3.40 -3.55
CA GLN A 66 -7.00 -2.13 -3.37
C GLN A 66 -8.10 -2.20 -2.30
N ASN A 67 -8.74 -3.36 -2.12
CA ASN A 67 -9.68 -3.56 -1.01
C ASN A 67 -8.92 -3.69 0.32
N ASP A 68 -7.88 -4.51 0.36
CA ASP A 68 -7.04 -4.66 1.55
C ASP A 68 -6.46 -3.30 2.02
N LEU A 69 -6.07 -2.41 1.10
CA LEU A 69 -5.58 -1.07 1.44
C LEU A 69 -6.66 -0.16 2.06
N PHE A 70 -7.95 -0.37 1.75
CA PHE A 70 -9.02 0.28 2.49
C PHE A 70 -9.16 -0.30 3.89
N ASP A 71 -9.00 -1.61 4.07
CA ASP A 71 -8.99 -2.25 5.39
C ASP A 71 -7.80 -1.75 6.24
N VAL A 72 -6.61 -1.65 5.64
CA VAL A 72 -5.41 -1.05 6.25
C VAL A 72 -5.70 0.40 6.68
N GLY A 73 -6.30 1.21 5.82
CA GLY A 73 -6.66 2.58 6.15
C GLY A 73 -7.69 2.67 7.28
N ALA A 74 -8.69 1.78 7.28
CA ALA A 74 -9.70 1.71 8.34
C ALA A 74 -9.08 1.36 9.70
N ASP A 75 -8.16 0.38 9.72
CA ASP A 75 -7.43 -0.02 10.92
C ASP A 75 -6.56 1.13 11.44
N LEU A 76 -5.72 1.71 10.58
CA LEU A 76 -4.86 2.87 10.91
C LEU A 76 -5.64 4.08 11.42
N SER A 77 -6.86 4.29 10.91
CA SER A 77 -7.69 5.40 11.33
C SER A 77 -8.37 5.18 12.70
N THR A 78 -8.48 3.94 13.18
CA THR A 78 -9.29 3.59 14.35
C THR A 78 -8.40 3.16 15.51
N PRO A 79 -8.26 3.96 16.59
CA PRO A 79 -7.47 3.58 17.75
C PRO A 79 -7.81 2.18 18.30
N VAL A 80 -6.78 1.41 18.66
CA VAL A 80 -6.91 0.11 19.32
C VAL A 80 -7.24 0.33 20.79
N VAL A 81 -8.28 -0.36 21.28
CA VAL A 81 -8.75 -0.30 22.67
C VAL A 81 -9.06 -1.72 23.15
N GLU A 82 -8.90 -1.99 24.44
CA GLU A 82 -9.06 -3.33 25.04
C GLU A 82 -10.49 -3.89 24.89
N ASN A 83 -11.50 -3.03 25.11
CA ASN A 83 -12.91 -3.43 25.12
C ASN A 83 -13.74 -2.54 24.18
N PRO A 84 -13.63 -2.73 22.85
CA PRO A 84 -14.37 -1.91 21.90
C PRO A 84 -15.86 -2.25 21.94
N ALA A 85 -16.74 -1.24 21.75
CA ALA A 85 -18.18 -1.44 21.73
C ALA A 85 -18.66 -2.38 20.60
N HIS A 86 -17.90 -2.43 19.50
CA HIS A 86 -18.11 -3.32 18.36
C HIS A 86 -16.77 -3.86 17.88
N PRO A 87 -16.69 -5.09 17.36
CA PRO A 87 -15.46 -5.62 16.77
C PRO A 87 -14.98 -4.70 15.63
N PRO A 88 -13.82 -4.04 15.77
CA PRO A 88 -13.29 -3.20 14.72
C PRO A 88 -12.73 -4.06 13.59
N LEU A 89 -12.79 -3.56 12.36
CA LEU A 89 -12.02 -4.13 11.25
C LEU A 89 -10.53 -3.94 11.53
N ARG A 90 -9.76 -5.03 11.47
CA ARG A 90 -8.31 -5.03 11.71
C ARG A 90 -7.60 -5.83 10.64
N VAL A 91 -6.39 -5.39 10.29
CA VAL A 91 -5.46 -6.17 9.49
C VAL A 91 -4.96 -7.33 10.35
N GLU A 92 -5.10 -8.55 9.83
CA GLU A 92 -4.68 -9.77 10.49
C GLU A 92 -3.48 -10.40 9.76
N GLN A 93 -2.78 -11.32 10.42
CA GLN A 93 -1.66 -12.06 9.83
C GLN A 93 -2.05 -12.72 8.49
N SER A 94 -3.30 -13.18 8.37
CA SER A 94 -3.83 -13.80 7.15
C SER A 94 -3.79 -12.90 5.90
N TYR A 95 -3.69 -11.57 6.06
CA TYR A 95 -3.51 -10.64 4.94
C TYR A 95 -2.08 -10.71 4.41
N ILE A 96 -1.10 -10.75 5.31
CA ILE A 96 0.33 -10.82 4.99
C ILE A 96 0.64 -12.18 4.36
N ASP A 97 0.10 -13.28 4.92
CA ASP A 97 0.29 -14.63 4.41
C ASP A 97 -0.22 -14.76 2.96
N LYS A 98 -1.32 -14.07 2.61
CA LYS A 98 -1.84 -14.02 1.22
C LYS A 98 -0.92 -13.26 0.29
N LEU A 99 -0.31 -12.15 0.74
CA LEU A 99 0.68 -11.44 -0.05
C LEU A 99 1.92 -12.30 -0.29
N GLU A 100 2.40 -13.01 0.72
CA GLU A 100 3.53 -13.94 0.61
C GLU A 100 3.24 -15.07 -0.37
N ALA A 101 2.04 -15.67 -0.32
CA ALA A 101 1.63 -16.68 -1.27
C ALA A 101 1.59 -16.15 -2.72
N ASP A 102 1.18 -14.91 -2.93
CA ASP A 102 1.25 -14.28 -4.26
C ASP A 102 2.69 -13.96 -4.68
N CYS A 103 3.53 -13.48 -3.76
CA CYS A 103 4.97 -13.29 -4.02
C CYS A 103 5.58 -14.60 -4.53
N ASP A 104 5.40 -15.71 -3.80
CA ASP A 104 5.92 -17.02 -4.17
C ASP A 104 5.42 -17.48 -5.54
N ARG A 105 4.11 -17.31 -5.80
CA ARG A 105 3.48 -17.68 -7.07
C ARG A 105 4.09 -16.94 -8.26
N PHE A 106 4.19 -15.61 -8.21
CA PHE A 106 4.70 -14.83 -9.34
C PHE A 106 6.23 -14.91 -9.46
N LEU A 107 6.94 -15.08 -8.33
CA LEU A 107 8.39 -15.21 -8.32
C LEU A 107 8.86 -16.53 -8.94
N ALA A 108 8.09 -17.62 -8.82
CA ALA A 108 8.41 -18.93 -9.40
C ALA A 108 8.64 -18.89 -10.92
N ASP A 109 8.01 -17.94 -11.59
CA ASP A 109 8.03 -17.76 -13.04
C ASP A 109 9.10 -16.76 -13.53
N LEU A 110 9.93 -16.24 -12.63
CA LEU A 110 10.93 -15.21 -12.90
C LEU A 110 12.36 -15.75 -12.74
N GLU A 111 13.24 -15.33 -13.65
CA GLU A 111 14.66 -15.59 -13.49
C GLU A 111 15.24 -14.81 -12.30
N LYS A 112 16.27 -15.38 -11.67
CA LYS A 112 16.99 -14.75 -10.56
C LYS A 112 17.71 -13.49 -11.03
N LEU A 113 17.51 -12.38 -10.31
CA LEU A 113 18.26 -11.14 -10.54
C LEU A 113 19.71 -11.27 -10.06
N ARG A 114 20.62 -10.62 -10.78
CA ARG A 114 22.05 -10.51 -10.42
C ARG A 114 22.50 -9.06 -10.18
N SER A 115 21.59 -8.10 -10.33
CA SER A 115 21.76 -6.68 -10.03
C SER A 115 20.39 -6.06 -9.73
N PHE A 116 20.36 -4.78 -9.32
CA PHE A 116 19.13 -4.00 -9.30
C PHE A 116 18.62 -3.77 -10.72
N ILE A 117 17.33 -3.48 -10.84
CA ILE A 117 16.69 -3.14 -12.10
C ILE A 117 16.48 -1.63 -12.19
N LEU A 118 16.60 -1.09 -13.40
CA LEU A 118 16.16 0.26 -13.71
C LEU A 118 14.63 0.24 -13.84
N PRO A 119 13.87 1.00 -13.02
CA PRO A 119 12.42 1.00 -13.09
C PRO A 119 11.92 1.45 -14.47
N GLY A 120 11.27 0.56 -15.21
CA GLY A 120 10.84 0.84 -16.58
C GLY A 120 10.38 -0.42 -17.31
N GLY A 121 10.48 -0.41 -18.64
CA GLY A 121 10.02 -1.49 -19.52
C GLY A 121 8.63 -1.21 -20.08
N THR A 122 7.68 -2.11 -19.85
CA THR A 122 6.28 -1.90 -20.27
C THR A 122 5.62 -0.79 -19.45
N PRO A 123 4.55 -0.13 -19.96
CA PRO A 123 3.79 0.85 -19.18
C PRO A 123 3.32 0.29 -17.84
N GLY A 124 2.85 -0.97 -17.83
CA GLY A 124 2.42 -1.66 -16.63
C GLY A 124 3.54 -1.85 -15.60
N ALA A 125 4.71 -2.32 -16.03
CA ALA A 125 5.84 -2.50 -15.13
C ALA A 125 6.34 -1.17 -14.54
N ALA A 126 6.45 -0.12 -15.36
CA ALA A 126 6.86 1.20 -14.90
C ALA A 126 5.89 1.77 -13.85
N LEU A 127 4.57 1.64 -14.07
CA LEU A 127 3.55 2.06 -13.12
C LEU A 127 3.54 1.22 -11.84
N LEU A 128 3.81 -0.09 -11.93
CA LEU A 128 3.94 -0.95 -10.75
C LEU A 128 5.18 -0.61 -9.92
N HIS A 129 6.29 -0.24 -10.55
CA HIS A 129 7.45 0.29 -9.82
C HIS A 129 7.13 1.62 -9.14
N GLN A 130 6.41 2.52 -9.80
CA GLN A 130 5.96 3.76 -9.18
C GLN A 130 5.07 3.48 -7.96
N ALA A 131 4.07 2.61 -8.10
CA ALA A 131 3.22 2.19 -6.99
C ALA A 131 4.01 1.54 -5.85
N CYS A 132 5.02 0.70 -6.16
CA CYS A 132 5.92 0.11 -5.17
C CYS A 132 6.62 1.18 -4.33
N THR A 133 7.16 2.24 -4.96
CA THR A 133 7.80 3.33 -4.21
C THR A 133 6.83 4.13 -3.34
N VAL A 134 5.57 4.28 -3.79
CA VAL A 134 4.51 4.96 -3.04
C VAL A 134 4.10 4.11 -1.82
N VAL A 135 3.95 2.79 -1.99
CA VAL A 135 3.70 1.86 -0.85
C VAL A 135 4.83 1.95 0.17
N ARG A 136 6.10 1.98 -0.25
CA ARG A 136 7.23 2.15 0.68
C ARG A 136 7.21 3.50 1.41
N ARG A 137 6.61 4.54 0.82
CA ARG A 137 6.37 5.80 1.52
C ARG A 137 5.27 5.66 2.56
N ALA A 138 4.15 5.03 2.21
CA ALA A 138 3.09 4.73 3.17
C ALA A 138 3.58 3.88 4.35
N GLU A 139 4.46 2.91 4.08
CA GLU A 139 5.12 2.11 5.12
C GLU A 139 5.92 2.98 6.10
N ARG A 140 6.77 3.90 5.59
CA ARG A 140 7.54 4.82 6.46
C ARG A 140 6.64 5.74 7.28
N SER A 141 5.57 6.28 6.67
CA SER A 141 4.60 7.10 7.38
C SER A 141 3.86 6.32 8.47
N THR A 142 3.60 5.04 8.22
CA THR A 142 3.00 4.13 9.20
C THR A 142 3.94 3.82 10.36
N TRP A 143 5.22 3.55 10.09
CA TRP A 143 6.22 3.36 11.14
C TRP A 143 6.41 4.62 11.99
N ALA A 144 6.46 5.81 11.39
CA ALA A 144 6.53 7.07 12.13
C ALA A 144 5.32 7.27 13.05
N ALA A 145 4.12 6.90 12.58
CA ALA A 145 2.92 6.92 13.42
C ALA A 145 3.00 5.90 14.58
N LEU A 146 3.47 4.68 14.30
CA LEU A 146 3.68 3.63 15.31
C LEU A 146 4.69 4.05 16.39
N GLU A 147 5.78 4.74 16.03
CA GLU A 147 6.76 5.26 17.01
C GLU A 147 6.12 6.21 18.03
N THR A 148 5.07 6.93 17.64
CA THR A 148 4.38 7.92 18.49
C THR A 148 3.12 7.35 19.16
N HIS A 149 2.47 6.36 18.55
CA HIS A 149 1.15 5.87 18.93
C HIS A 149 1.08 4.33 19.09
N ALA A 150 2.21 3.69 19.42
CA ALA A 150 2.34 2.23 19.50
C ALA A 150 1.22 1.54 20.30
N ASP A 151 0.82 2.12 21.43
CA ASP A 151 -0.17 1.53 22.34
C ASP A 151 -1.60 1.46 21.77
N VAL A 152 -1.88 2.23 20.71
CA VAL A 152 -3.22 2.39 20.13
C VAL A 152 -3.25 2.08 18.64
N MET A 153 -2.22 1.45 18.09
CA MET A 153 -2.13 1.11 16.67
C MET A 153 -1.77 -0.36 16.47
N ASN A 154 -2.30 -0.95 15.39
CA ASN A 154 -1.98 -2.31 15.00
C ASN A 154 -0.69 -2.34 14.14
N PRO A 155 0.41 -2.95 14.60
CA PRO A 155 1.67 -3.00 13.84
C PRO A 155 1.58 -3.84 12.56
N LEU A 156 0.60 -4.75 12.44
CA LEU A 156 0.43 -5.58 11.23
C LEU A 156 0.12 -4.75 9.98
N THR A 157 -0.40 -3.53 10.14
CA THR A 157 -0.61 -2.59 9.04
C THR A 157 0.72 -2.21 8.34
N ALA A 158 1.79 -1.95 9.12
CA ALA A 158 3.12 -1.68 8.56
C ALA A 158 3.73 -2.94 7.94
N THR A 159 3.55 -4.11 8.57
CA THR A 159 4.02 -5.39 8.02
C THR A 159 3.36 -5.72 6.68
N TYR A 160 2.06 -5.45 6.54
CA TYR A 160 1.34 -5.59 5.28
C TYR A 160 1.93 -4.69 4.19
N LEU A 161 2.15 -3.39 4.48
CA LEU A 161 2.72 -2.44 3.52
C LEU A 161 4.15 -2.83 3.08
N ASN A 162 4.97 -3.29 4.02
CA ASN A 162 6.31 -3.81 3.72
C ASN A 162 6.24 -4.96 2.71
N ARG A 163 5.41 -5.98 2.99
CA ARG A 163 5.25 -7.14 2.12
C ARG A 163 4.58 -6.80 0.78
N LEU A 164 3.66 -5.85 0.78
CA LEU A 164 3.02 -5.38 -0.44
C LEU A 164 4.04 -4.74 -1.39
N SER A 165 5.04 -4.02 -0.87
CA SER A 165 6.09 -3.45 -1.71
C SER A 165 6.91 -4.53 -2.43
N ASP A 166 7.17 -5.67 -1.77
CA ASP A 166 7.82 -6.84 -2.39
C ASP A 166 6.95 -7.40 -3.51
N LEU A 167 5.64 -7.60 -3.24
CA LEU A 167 4.70 -8.11 -4.25
C LEU A 167 4.66 -7.20 -5.47
N LEU A 168 4.56 -5.88 -5.30
CA LEU A 168 4.51 -4.95 -6.42
C LEU A 168 5.80 -4.96 -7.25
N PHE A 169 6.96 -5.14 -6.61
CA PHE A 169 8.23 -5.31 -7.32
C PHE A 169 8.24 -6.59 -8.15
N ILE A 170 7.77 -7.71 -7.59
CA ILE A 170 7.66 -9.00 -8.30
C ILE A 170 6.69 -8.87 -9.48
N LEU A 171 5.52 -8.27 -9.27
CA LEU A 171 4.52 -8.05 -10.32
C LEU A 171 5.02 -7.15 -11.44
N ALA A 172 5.82 -6.12 -11.12
CA ALA A 172 6.44 -5.26 -12.13
C ALA A 172 7.36 -6.08 -13.05
N ARG A 173 8.16 -6.98 -12.49
CA ARG A 173 9.00 -7.91 -13.27
C ARG A 173 8.17 -8.89 -14.09
N SER A 174 7.10 -9.45 -13.53
CA SER A 174 6.17 -10.29 -14.29
C SER A 174 5.53 -9.53 -15.46
N ALA A 175 5.20 -8.26 -15.28
CA ALA A 175 4.68 -7.39 -16.35
C ALA A 175 5.74 -7.02 -17.40
N ASN A 176 7.02 -7.23 -17.11
CA ASN A 176 8.14 -7.09 -18.06
C ASN A 176 8.58 -8.41 -18.69
N LYS A 177 7.98 -9.55 -18.36
CA LYS A 177 8.50 -10.88 -18.72
C LYS A 177 8.81 -11.05 -20.22
N GLU A 178 8.03 -10.43 -21.11
CA GLU A 178 8.24 -10.50 -22.56
C GLU A 178 9.37 -9.61 -23.08
N VAL A 179 9.64 -8.47 -22.42
CA VAL A 179 10.64 -7.48 -22.86
C VAL A 179 11.94 -7.53 -22.07
N GLY A 180 11.91 -8.14 -20.88
CA GLY A 180 13.00 -8.21 -19.92
C GLY A 180 13.17 -6.93 -19.09
N ASP A 181 13.84 -7.07 -17.95
CA ASP A 181 14.26 -5.94 -17.11
C ASP A 181 15.65 -5.43 -17.53
N VAL A 182 15.84 -4.11 -17.50
CA VAL A 182 17.18 -3.52 -17.69
C VAL A 182 17.90 -3.52 -16.35
N LEU A 183 19.07 -4.14 -16.30
CA LEU A 183 19.88 -4.20 -15.09
C LEU A 183 20.71 -2.93 -14.90
N TRP A 184 20.80 -2.46 -13.67
CA TRP A 184 21.72 -1.41 -13.28
C TRP A 184 23.17 -1.89 -13.36
N VAL A 185 24.04 -1.07 -13.98
CA VAL A 185 25.49 -1.26 -14.04
C VAL A 185 26.18 -0.24 -13.10
N PRO A 186 26.76 -0.68 -11.97
CA PRO A 186 27.38 0.24 -11.02
C PRO A 186 28.53 1.03 -11.64
N GLY A 187 28.39 2.36 -11.68
CA GLY A 187 29.46 3.26 -12.12
C GLY A 187 29.73 3.28 -13.62
N GLU A 188 28.80 2.78 -14.46
CA GLU A 188 28.96 2.66 -15.92
C GLU A 188 29.47 3.95 -16.60
N ASN A 189 29.02 5.12 -16.11
CA ASN A 189 29.32 6.42 -16.71
C ASN A 189 30.37 7.25 -15.91
N ARG A 190 31.19 6.61 -15.06
CA ARG A 190 32.25 7.30 -14.29
C ARG A 190 33.58 7.35 -15.03
#